data_AF-A0A954EFN0-F1
#
_entry.id   AF-A0A954EFN0-F1
#
_cell.length_a   1.000
_cell.length_b   1.000
_cell.length_c   1.000
_cell.angle_alpha   90.00
_cell.angle_beta   90.00
_cell.angle_gamma   90.00
#
_symmetry.space_group_name_H-M   'P 1'
#
loop_
_entity.id
_entity.type
_entity.pdbx_description
1 polymer ?
#
loop_
_entity_poly.entity_id
_entity_poly.type
_entity_poly.pdbx_seq_one_letter_code
_entity_poly.pdbx_strand_id
1 'polypeptide(L)'
;LLEFLQDAIVEKDFELLDEDRRLAAQKAVARGIDCIVNTQVIVAGKRTVWCAQHHAETLEPVLARSYEHPSLSGAESAGILMFLMNLKDPSPEVIEAVRAGAAWFEASRIEGYRYQKSKTGAALVEDSQAEPLWARFYEIETNRPIFSDRDGIIKYDLQEIGSERRGGYTWYGNWGSGLLKKYAKWSQSVAN
;
A
#
# COMPACT_ATOMS: atom_id res chain seq x y z
N LEU A 1 -2.46 -13.05 4.26
CA LEU A 1 -3.62 -13.88 4.66
C LEU A 1 -4.53 -14.19 3.48
N LEU A 2 -4.99 -13.19 2.72
CA LEU A 2 -5.89 -13.44 1.56
C LEU A 2 -5.22 -14.29 0.48
N GLU A 3 -3.94 -14.04 0.16
CA GLU A 3 -3.15 -14.89 -0.74
C GLU A 3 -3.09 -16.34 -0.25
N PHE A 4 -2.74 -16.57 1.02
CA PHE A 4 -2.77 -17.90 1.62
C PHE A 4 -4.14 -18.59 1.52
N LEU A 5 -5.24 -17.85 1.69
CA LEU A 5 -6.58 -18.41 1.53
C LEU A 5 -6.88 -18.75 0.06
N GLN A 6 -6.34 -18.01 -0.90
CA GLN A 6 -6.43 -18.37 -2.32
C GLN A 6 -5.64 -19.64 -2.62
N ASP A 7 -4.40 -19.72 -2.14
CA ASP A 7 -3.55 -20.90 -2.29
C ASP A 7 -4.25 -22.14 -1.69
N ALA A 8 -4.83 -22.00 -0.50
CA ALA A 8 -5.57 -23.07 0.15
C ALA A 8 -6.78 -23.59 -0.66
N ILE A 9 -7.34 -22.79 -1.56
CA ILE A 9 -8.47 -23.19 -2.40
C ILE A 9 -7.99 -24.03 -3.59
N VAL A 10 -6.86 -23.68 -4.21
CA VAL A 10 -6.46 -24.19 -5.54
C VAL A 10 -5.19 -25.02 -5.56
N GLU A 11 -4.28 -24.82 -4.62
CA GLU A 11 -2.97 -25.46 -4.62
C GLU A 11 -3.03 -26.90 -4.10
N LYS A 12 -2.21 -27.76 -4.72
CA LYS A 12 -2.17 -29.20 -4.43
C LYS A 12 -1.73 -29.49 -3.00
N ASP A 13 -0.87 -28.65 -2.43
CA ASP A 13 -0.36 -28.80 -1.06
C ASP A 13 -1.48 -28.76 0.00
N PHE A 14 -2.67 -28.28 -0.38
CA PHE A 14 -3.84 -28.24 0.49
C PHE A 14 -4.91 -29.27 0.13
N GLU A 15 -4.59 -30.34 -0.62
CA GLU A 15 -5.54 -31.38 -1.06
C GLU A 15 -6.36 -32.01 0.08
N LEU A 16 -5.81 -32.05 1.30
CA LEU A 16 -6.47 -32.57 2.50
C LEU A 16 -7.59 -31.68 3.06
N LEU A 17 -7.75 -30.45 2.56
CA LEU A 17 -8.88 -29.59 2.94
C LEU A 17 -10.18 -30.10 2.32
N ASP A 18 -11.15 -30.37 3.20
CA ASP A 18 -12.52 -30.69 2.82
C ASP A 18 -13.23 -29.54 2.07
N GLU A 19 -14.30 -29.87 1.37
CA GLU A 19 -15.05 -28.92 0.54
C GLU A 19 -15.64 -27.77 1.36
N ASP A 20 -16.08 -28.04 2.59
CA ASP A 20 -16.65 -27.02 3.48
C ASP A 20 -15.61 -25.94 3.84
N ARG A 21 -14.38 -26.34 4.14
CA ARG A 21 -13.27 -25.40 4.41
C ARG A 21 -12.86 -24.64 3.17
N ARG A 22 -12.83 -25.26 1.99
CA ARG A 22 -12.57 -24.56 0.72
C ARG A 22 -13.63 -23.52 0.43
N LEU A 23 -14.91 -23.87 0.63
CA LEU A 23 -16.02 -22.94 0.45
C LEU A 23 -15.97 -21.79 1.47
N ALA A 24 -15.59 -22.07 2.72
CA ALA A 24 -15.40 -21.05 3.74
C ALA A 24 -14.24 -20.09 3.36
N ALA A 25 -13.12 -20.62 2.85
CA ALA A 25 -12.01 -19.82 2.35
C ALA A 25 -12.42 -18.95 1.16
N GLN A 26 -13.15 -19.49 0.18
CA GLN A 26 -13.68 -18.72 -0.96
C GLN A 26 -14.54 -17.54 -0.50
N LYS A 27 -15.48 -17.79 0.42
CA LYS A 27 -16.33 -16.75 1.00
C LYS A 27 -15.52 -15.70 1.77
N ALA A 28 -14.47 -16.11 2.47
CA ALA A 28 -13.59 -15.20 3.20
C ALA A 28 -12.76 -14.32 2.25
N VAL A 29 -12.24 -14.90 1.16
CA VAL A 29 -11.51 -14.15 0.13
C VAL A 29 -12.42 -13.12 -0.53
N ALA A 30 -13.63 -13.49 -0.93
CA ALA A 30 -14.60 -12.57 -1.51
C ALA A 30 -14.88 -11.37 -0.59
N ARG A 31 -15.22 -11.63 0.68
CA ARG A 31 -15.41 -10.56 1.69
C ARG A 31 -14.15 -9.71 1.91
N GLY A 32 -12.97 -10.31 1.81
CA GLY A 32 -11.70 -9.61 1.92
C GLY A 32 -11.47 -8.63 0.76
N ILE A 33 -11.81 -9.04 -0.46
CA ILE A 33 -11.74 -8.19 -1.65
C ILE A 33 -12.76 -7.05 -1.53
N ASP A 34 -13.99 -7.34 -1.11
CA ASP A 34 -15.02 -6.31 -0.87
C ASP A 34 -14.55 -5.29 0.19
N CYS A 35 -13.94 -5.76 1.28
CA CYS A 35 -13.37 -4.90 2.30
C CYS A 35 -12.26 -4.01 1.74
N ILE A 36 -11.34 -4.56 0.94
CA ILE A 36 -10.29 -3.78 0.27
C ILE A 36 -10.91 -2.68 -0.61
N VAL A 37 -11.87 -3.03 -1.47
CA VAL A 37 -12.48 -2.04 -2.37
C VAL A 37 -13.19 -0.93 -1.58
N ASN A 38 -13.92 -1.29 -0.52
CA ASN A 38 -14.68 -0.33 0.29
C ASN A 38 -13.82 0.51 1.26
N THR A 39 -12.58 0.09 1.54
CA THR A 39 -11.62 0.85 2.37
C THR A 39 -10.70 1.75 1.55
N GLN A 40 -10.78 1.72 0.22
CA GLN A 40 -9.94 2.58 -0.60
C GLN A 40 -10.28 4.05 -0.34
N VAL A 41 -9.27 4.84 0.01
CA VAL A 41 -9.46 6.23 0.43
C VAL A 41 -9.83 7.08 -0.77
N ILE A 42 -10.90 7.87 -0.63
CA ILE A 42 -11.38 8.80 -1.65
C ILE A 42 -11.01 10.22 -1.22
N VAL A 43 -10.26 10.91 -2.07
CA VAL A 43 -9.88 12.32 -1.90
C VAL A 43 -10.48 13.12 -3.03
N ALA A 44 -11.25 14.17 -2.71
CA ALA A 44 -11.93 15.02 -3.70
C ALA A 44 -12.71 14.22 -4.78
N GLY A 45 -13.41 13.16 -4.36
CA GLY A 45 -14.20 12.29 -5.25
C GLY A 45 -13.40 11.30 -6.10
N LYS A 46 -12.07 11.20 -5.91
CA LYS A 46 -11.20 10.27 -6.63
C LYS A 46 -10.65 9.21 -5.68
N ARG A 47 -10.77 7.94 -6.08
CA ARG A 47 -10.07 6.84 -5.41
C ARG A 47 -8.56 7.06 -5.46
N THR A 48 -7.89 6.72 -4.35
CA THR A 48 -6.43 6.82 -4.21
C THR A 48 -5.86 5.45 -3.87
N VAL A 49 -5.39 5.26 -2.65
CA VAL A 49 -4.83 4.02 -2.11
C VAL A 49 -5.40 3.77 -0.72
N TRP A 50 -4.70 3.01 0.14
CA TRP A 50 -5.19 2.62 1.46
C TRP A 50 -4.31 3.17 2.58
N CYS A 51 -4.89 3.30 3.76
CA CYS A 51 -4.14 3.42 4.99
C CYS A 51 -3.54 2.08 5.40
N ALA A 52 -2.51 2.11 6.25
CA ALA A 52 -1.94 0.89 6.82
C ALA A 52 -2.96 0.13 7.69
N GLN A 53 -3.94 0.84 8.27
CA GLN A 53 -5.03 0.25 9.02
C GLN A 53 -6.31 1.09 8.90
N HIS A 54 -7.44 0.38 8.91
CA HIS A 54 -8.78 0.95 8.81
C HIS A 54 -9.64 0.44 9.97
N HIS A 55 -10.61 1.25 10.39
CA HIS A 55 -11.59 0.83 11.38
C HIS A 55 -12.45 -0.32 10.82
N ALA A 56 -12.67 -1.37 11.61
CA ALA A 56 -13.34 -2.59 11.13
C ALA A 56 -14.81 -2.37 10.71
N GLU A 57 -15.49 -1.40 11.33
CA GLU A 57 -16.90 -1.08 11.06
C GLU A 57 -17.07 0.13 10.12
N THR A 58 -16.53 1.29 10.47
CA THR A 58 -16.66 2.52 9.65
C THR A 58 -15.80 2.50 8.38
N LEU A 59 -14.81 1.61 8.29
CA LEU A 59 -13.85 1.51 7.17
C LEU A 59 -12.92 2.72 7.01
N GLU A 60 -12.96 3.68 7.93
CA GLU A 60 -12.14 4.89 7.87
C GLU A 60 -10.68 4.60 8.23
N PRO A 61 -9.71 5.34 7.64
CA PRO A 61 -8.32 5.32 8.10
C PRO A 61 -8.21 5.62 9.59
N VAL A 62 -7.46 4.82 10.33
CA VAL A 62 -7.24 5.03 11.78
C VAL A 62 -5.76 4.99 12.14
N LEU A 63 -5.44 5.49 13.34
CA LEU A 63 -4.09 5.43 13.91
C LEU A 63 -3.76 4.00 14.39
N ALA A 64 -2.50 3.58 14.27
CA ALA A 64 -1.99 2.37 14.92
C ALA A 64 -1.13 2.72 16.14
N ARG A 65 0.17 2.91 15.93
CA ARG A 65 1.09 3.41 16.96
C ARG A 65 1.15 4.94 16.90
N SER A 66 1.71 5.58 17.92
CA SER A 66 1.76 7.06 17.97
C SER A 66 2.39 7.71 16.74
N TYR A 67 3.29 7.00 16.05
CA TYR A 67 3.96 7.46 14.83
C TYR A 67 3.37 6.90 13.52
N GLU A 68 2.19 6.27 13.56
CA GLU A 68 1.48 5.70 12.40
C GLU A 68 0.06 6.26 12.31
N HIS A 69 0.00 7.49 11.77
CA HIS A 69 -1.22 8.27 11.63
C HIS A 69 -2.17 7.75 10.54
N PRO A 70 -3.47 8.10 10.61
CA PRO A 70 -4.37 7.97 9.45
C PRO A 70 -3.75 8.69 8.25
N SER A 71 -3.40 7.92 7.21
CA SER A 71 -2.58 8.39 6.10
C SER A 71 -2.75 7.50 4.87
N LEU A 72 -2.32 7.96 3.70
CA LEU A 72 -2.17 7.10 2.53
C LEU A 72 -0.83 6.37 2.63
N SER A 73 -0.86 5.04 2.69
CA SER A 73 0.35 4.23 2.89
C SER A 73 0.96 3.79 1.56
N GLY A 74 2.18 4.26 1.25
CA GLY A 74 2.90 3.82 0.07
C GLY A 74 3.42 2.37 0.15
N ALA A 75 3.73 1.88 1.35
CA ALA A 75 4.24 0.52 1.53
C ALA A 75 3.12 -0.53 1.45
N GLU A 76 2.08 -0.38 2.27
CA GLU A 76 1.01 -1.39 2.36
C GLU A 76 0.14 -1.42 1.10
N SER A 77 -0.10 -0.26 0.49
CA SER A 77 -0.90 -0.18 -0.74
C SER A 77 -0.23 -0.84 -1.94
N ALA A 78 1.11 -0.90 -1.98
CA ALA A 78 1.80 -1.64 -3.03
C ALA A 78 1.47 -3.14 -2.94
N GLY A 79 1.44 -3.70 -1.73
CA GLY A 79 1.04 -5.10 -1.49
C GLY A 79 -0.41 -5.37 -1.91
N ILE A 80 -1.34 -4.49 -1.50
CA ILE A 80 -2.76 -4.60 -1.87
C ILE A 80 -2.93 -4.61 -3.40
N LEU A 81 -2.30 -3.67 -4.11
CA LEU A 81 -2.41 -3.61 -5.57
C LEU A 81 -1.78 -4.83 -6.25
N MET A 82 -0.66 -5.34 -5.74
CA MET A 82 -0.05 -6.57 -6.25
C MET A 82 -0.99 -7.76 -6.10
N PHE A 83 -1.67 -7.88 -4.96
CA PHE A 83 -2.69 -8.91 -4.71
C PHE A 83 -3.88 -8.76 -5.67
N LEU A 84 -4.46 -7.56 -5.79
CA LEU A 84 -5.62 -7.34 -6.67
C LEU A 84 -5.28 -7.63 -8.14
N MET A 85 -4.07 -7.29 -8.60
CA MET A 85 -3.61 -7.60 -9.96
C MET A 85 -3.27 -9.09 -10.18
N ASN A 86 -3.25 -9.92 -9.14
CA ASN A 86 -3.10 -11.38 -9.26
C ASN A 86 -4.44 -12.10 -9.35
N LEU A 87 -5.57 -11.40 -9.17
CA LEU A 87 -6.89 -11.99 -9.35
C LEU A 87 -7.08 -12.40 -10.81
N LYS A 88 -7.53 -13.65 -11.01
CA LYS A 88 -7.73 -14.23 -12.35
C LYS A 88 -8.83 -13.54 -13.14
N ASP A 89 -9.91 -13.15 -12.46
CA ASP A 89 -11.09 -12.51 -13.06
C ASP A 89 -11.54 -11.36 -12.13
N PRO A 90 -10.83 -10.21 -12.16
CA PRO A 90 -11.13 -9.08 -11.30
C PRO A 90 -12.43 -8.39 -11.75
N SER A 91 -13.29 -8.02 -10.79
CA SER A 91 -14.51 -7.27 -11.08
C SER A 91 -14.22 -5.85 -11.62
N PRO A 92 -15.19 -5.17 -12.26
CA PRO A 92 -15.02 -3.79 -12.70
C PRO A 92 -14.58 -2.84 -11.57
N GLU A 93 -15.09 -3.02 -10.35
CA GLU A 93 -14.75 -2.21 -9.18
C GLU A 93 -13.29 -2.44 -8.76
N VAL A 94 -12.82 -3.69 -8.79
CA VAL A 94 -11.40 -4.03 -8.56
C VAL A 94 -10.52 -3.40 -9.64
N ILE A 95 -10.94 -3.47 -10.90
CA ILE A 95 -10.19 -2.88 -12.01
C ILE A 95 -10.05 -1.37 -11.82
N GLU A 96 -11.13 -0.69 -11.43
CA GLU A 96 -11.12 0.74 -11.13
C GLU A 96 -10.22 1.06 -9.94
N ALA A 97 -10.30 0.27 -8.86
CA ALA A 97 -9.47 0.41 -7.67
C ALA A 97 -7.97 0.30 -8.01
N VAL A 98 -7.59 -0.69 -8.82
CA VAL A 98 -6.21 -0.89 -9.28
C VAL A 98 -5.73 0.27 -10.14
N ARG A 99 -6.53 0.73 -11.11
CA ARG A 99 -6.18 1.86 -11.98
C ARG A 99 -5.98 3.14 -11.18
N ALA A 100 -6.85 3.42 -10.23
CA ALA A 100 -6.76 4.58 -9.36
C ALA A 100 -5.51 4.53 -8.46
N GLY A 101 -5.22 3.37 -7.85
CA GLY A 101 -4.02 3.18 -7.05
C GLY A 101 -2.73 3.32 -7.86
N ALA A 102 -2.68 2.74 -9.07
CA ALA A 102 -1.53 2.90 -9.96
C ALA A 102 -1.31 4.36 -10.37
N ALA A 103 -2.39 5.09 -10.69
CA ALA A 103 -2.31 6.52 -10.99
C ALA A 103 -1.79 7.34 -9.80
N TRP A 104 -2.21 7.00 -8.58
CA TRP A 104 -1.69 7.62 -7.36
C TRP A 104 -0.19 7.35 -7.17
N PHE A 105 0.26 6.11 -7.39
CA PHE A 105 1.69 5.78 -7.31
C PHE A 105 2.51 6.54 -8.36
N GLU A 106 2.01 6.69 -9.59
CA GLU A 106 2.68 7.48 -10.62
C GLU A 106 2.80 8.96 -10.20
N ALA A 107 1.71 9.55 -9.71
CA ALA A 107 1.67 10.95 -9.27
C ALA A 107 2.50 11.23 -8.01
N SER A 108 2.77 10.21 -7.19
CA SER A 108 3.44 10.34 -5.89
C SER A 108 4.93 9.99 -5.94
N ARG A 109 5.48 9.79 -7.15
CA ARG A 109 6.91 9.52 -7.37
C ARG A 109 7.77 10.64 -6.81
N ILE A 110 8.79 10.25 -6.06
CA ILE A 110 9.87 11.13 -5.60
C ILE A 110 11.09 10.80 -6.44
N GLU A 111 11.51 11.74 -7.28
CA GLU A 111 12.63 11.60 -8.20
C GLU A 111 13.76 12.57 -7.82
N GLY A 112 14.98 12.27 -8.28
CA GLY A 112 16.15 13.11 -8.01
C GLY A 112 16.72 12.96 -6.60
N TYR A 113 16.28 11.93 -5.86
CA TYR A 113 16.71 11.68 -4.49
C TYR A 113 16.99 10.19 -4.24
N ARG A 114 18.00 9.93 -3.40
CA ARG A 114 18.32 8.62 -2.84
C ARG A 114 18.03 8.61 -1.34
N TYR A 115 17.35 7.57 -0.87
CA TYR A 115 17.19 7.33 0.56
C TYR A 115 18.42 6.62 1.13
N GLN A 116 19.23 7.37 1.88
CA GLN A 116 20.38 6.82 2.60
C GLN A 116 19.92 6.27 3.94
N LYS A 117 19.71 4.96 4.03
CA LYS A 117 19.34 4.32 5.31
C LYS A 117 20.55 4.25 6.23
N SER A 118 20.41 4.76 7.45
CA SER A 118 21.45 4.76 8.48
C SER A 118 20.81 4.78 9.87
N LYS A 119 21.44 4.14 10.87
CA LYS A 119 20.93 4.10 12.25
C LYS A 119 20.85 5.49 12.90
N THR A 120 21.73 6.41 12.53
CA THR A 120 21.82 7.75 13.14
C THR A 120 21.67 8.88 12.13
N GLY A 121 21.98 8.63 10.86
CA GLY A 121 21.99 9.63 9.79
C GLY A 121 21.10 9.28 8.62
N ALA A 122 19.94 8.64 8.84
CA ALA A 122 19.01 8.40 7.75
C ALA A 122 18.55 9.74 7.15
N ALA A 123 18.70 9.87 5.84
CA ALA A 123 18.46 11.11 5.12
C ALA A 123 18.03 10.84 3.69
N LEU A 124 17.36 11.83 3.11
CA LEU A 124 17.12 11.91 1.68
C LEU A 124 18.23 12.79 1.08
N VAL A 125 19.01 12.25 0.15
CA VAL A 125 20.16 12.92 -0.46
C VAL A 125 19.89 13.12 -1.94
N GLU A 126 20.23 14.29 -2.48
CA GLU A 126 20.09 14.56 -3.92
C GLU A 126 20.91 13.57 -4.75
N ASP A 127 20.25 12.96 -5.72
CA ASP A 127 20.85 12.03 -6.68
C ASP A 127 19.95 11.96 -7.91
N SER A 128 20.32 12.69 -8.96
CA SER A 128 19.56 12.74 -10.22
C SER A 128 19.54 11.42 -10.99
N GLN A 129 20.38 10.45 -10.61
CA GLN A 129 20.45 9.12 -11.22
C GLN A 129 19.79 8.04 -10.35
N ALA A 130 19.22 8.41 -9.20
CA ALA A 130 18.51 7.47 -8.34
C ALA A 130 17.18 7.03 -8.96
N GLU A 131 16.84 5.77 -8.74
CA GLU A 131 15.51 5.24 -9.05
C GLU A 131 14.44 5.96 -8.21
N PRO A 132 13.20 6.06 -8.71
CA PRO A 132 12.11 6.70 -7.98
C PRO A 132 11.86 6.06 -6.61
N LEU A 133 11.47 6.92 -5.67
CA LEU A 133 11.10 6.55 -4.30
C LEU A 133 9.67 6.98 -4.01
N TRP A 134 9.13 6.40 -2.94
CA TRP A 134 7.87 6.79 -2.34
C TRP A 134 8.05 6.88 -0.83
N ALA A 135 7.40 7.86 -0.22
CA ALA A 135 7.28 7.93 1.22
C ALA A 135 6.41 6.77 1.72
N ARG A 136 6.60 6.39 2.98
CA ARG A 136 5.80 5.34 3.60
C ARG A 136 4.38 5.83 3.91
N PHE A 137 4.25 7.10 4.27
CA PHE A 137 2.98 7.74 4.62
C PHE A 137 2.86 9.10 3.94
N TYR A 138 1.67 9.38 3.43
CA TYR A 138 1.29 10.66 2.86
C TYR A 138 0.04 11.18 3.58
N GLU A 139 0.01 12.48 3.85
CA GLU A 139 -1.15 13.16 4.40
C GLU A 139 -2.35 13.02 3.43
N ILE A 140 -3.52 12.67 3.97
CA ILE A 140 -4.77 12.63 3.22
C ILE A 140 -5.11 14.07 2.79
N GLU A 141 -5.81 14.24 1.66
CA GLU A 141 -6.07 15.53 1.00
C GLU A 141 -4.88 16.16 0.28
N THR A 142 -3.75 16.38 0.96
CA THR A 142 -2.61 17.13 0.36
C THR A 142 -1.63 16.25 -0.41
N ASN A 143 -1.64 14.94 -0.13
CA ASN A 143 -0.69 13.98 -0.67
C ASN A 143 0.78 14.34 -0.39
N ARG A 144 1.05 15.03 0.73
CA ARG A 144 2.42 15.39 1.13
C ARG A 144 3.02 14.27 1.98
N PRO A 145 4.29 13.89 1.77
CA PRO A 145 4.99 12.98 2.68
C PRO A 145 4.93 13.47 4.13
N ILE A 146 4.63 12.56 5.05
CA ILE A 146 4.61 12.84 6.49
C ILE A 146 5.51 11.89 7.28
N PHE A 147 6.06 12.42 8.37
CA PHE A 147 6.91 11.72 9.33
C PHE A 147 6.35 11.93 10.72
N SER A 148 6.69 11.05 11.67
CA SER A 148 6.30 11.22 13.06
C SER A 148 7.28 10.52 13.98
N ASP A 149 7.42 11.06 15.18
CA ASP A 149 8.14 10.42 16.26
C ASP A 149 7.15 9.84 17.29
N ARG A 150 7.67 9.27 18.37
CA ARG A 150 6.92 8.68 19.49
C ARG A 150 6.02 9.68 20.19
N ASP A 151 6.30 10.98 20.06
CA ASP A 151 5.46 12.08 20.54
C ASP A 151 4.14 12.23 19.77
N GLY A 152 4.01 11.56 18.62
CA GLY A 152 2.81 11.58 17.78
C GLY A 152 2.58 12.88 17.04
N ILE A 153 3.61 13.71 16.88
CA ILE A 153 3.50 14.97 16.14
C ILE A 153 3.88 14.72 14.68
N ILE A 154 2.96 15.06 13.76
CA ILE A 154 3.25 15.04 12.33
C ILE A 154 4.32 16.08 11.99
N LYS A 155 5.33 15.63 11.25
CA LYS A 155 6.43 16.41 10.69
C LYS A 155 6.44 16.25 9.18
N TYR A 156 7.08 17.19 8.49
CA TYR A 156 7.11 17.21 7.02
C TYR A 156 8.52 17.10 6.44
N ASP A 157 9.53 17.06 7.30
CA ASP A 157 10.90 16.70 6.96
C ASP A 157 11.38 15.55 7.86
N LEU A 158 12.02 14.55 7.24
CA LEU A 158 12.64 13.43 7.95
C LEU A 158 13.69 13.90 8.97
N GLN A 159 14.31 15.07 8.76
CA GLN A 159 15.27 15.65 9.69
C GLN A 159 14.62 16.22 10.97
N GLU A 160 13.31 16.41 11.00
CA GLU A 160 12.58 16.91 12.18
C GLU A 160 12.26 15.82 13.22
N ILE A 161 12.44 14.53 12.88
CA ILE A 161 12.22 13.42 13.81
C ILE A 161 13.53 12.94 14.44
N GLY A 162 13.42 12.41 15.67
CA GLY A 162 14.55 11.93 16.46
C GLY A 162 15.29 10.76 15.81
N SER A 163 16.59 10.65 16.10
CA SER A 163 17.50 9.69 15.47
C SER A 163 17.05 8.23 15.59
N GLU A 164 16.40 7.87 16.71
CA GLU A 164 15.89 6.52 16.97
C GLU A 164 14.80 6.11 15.98
N ARG A 165 13.78 6.95 15.75
CA ARG A 165 12.73 6.68 14.74
C ARG A 165 13.22 6.90 13.32
N ARG A 166 14.07 7.91 13.11
CA ARG A 166 14.65 8.22 11.80
C ARG A 166 15.45 7.05 11.23
N GLY A 167 16.30 6.42 12.04
CA GLY A 167 17.12 5.28 11.62
C GLY A 167 16.49 3.91 11.87
N GLY A 168 15.59 3.79 12.85
CA GLY A 168 14.95 2.54 13.24
C GLY A 168 13.75 2.14 12.40
N TYR A 169 13.24 3.02 11.54
CA TYR A 169 12.07 2.79 10.72
C TYR A 169 12.33 3.17 9.24
N THR A 170 11.74 2.43 8.32
CA THR A 170 11.87 2.72 6.88
C THR A 170 10.79 3.74 6.49
N TRP A 171 11.20 4.98 6.22
CA TRP A 171 10.30 6.09 5.84
C TRP A 171 10.16 6.29 4.32
N TYR A 172 11.13 5.82 3.54
CA TYR A 172 11.08 5.84 2.08
C TYR A 172 11.47 4.47 1.52
N GLY A 173 10.96 4.14 0.34
CA GLY A 173 11.32 2.92 -0.36
C GLY A 173 10.88 2.91 -1.82
N ASN A 174 11.21 1.85 -2.53
CA ASN A 174 10.97 1.67 -3.96
C ASN A 174 9.69 0.84 -4.24
N TRP A 175 8.70 0.94 -3.36
CA TRP A 175 7.48 0.10 -3.36
C TRP A 175 6.72 0.17 -4.70
N GLY A 176 6.69 1.36 -5.32
CA GLY A 176 6.02 1.59 -6.59
C GLY A 176 6.75 1.05 -7.82
N SER A 177 8.07 0.80 -7.76
CA SER A 177 8.85 0.46 -8.96
C SER A 177 8.45 -0.88 -9.57
N GLY A 178 8.33 -1.93 -8.75
CA GLY A 178 7.88 -3.25 -9.20
C GLY A 178 6.38 -3.26 -9.52
N LEU A 179 5.61 -2.54 -8.71
CA LEU A 179 4.18 -2.37 -8.86
C LEU A 179 3.80 -1.80 -10.23
N LEU A 180 4.37 -0.64 -10.59
CA LEU A 180 4.06 0.04 -11.85
C LEU A 180 4.49 -0.78 -13.07
N LYS A 181 5.60 -1.53 -12.97
CA LYS A 181 6.01 -2.50 -14.01
C LYS A 181 5.00 -3.63 -14.18
N LYS A 182 4.44 -4.17 -13.09
CA LYS A 182 3.38 -5.18 -13.17
C LYS A 182 2.09 -4.59 -13.72
N TYR A 183 1.69 -3.41 -13.25
CA TYR A 183 0.50 -2.70 -13.71
C TYR A 183 0.52 -2.45 -15.21
N ALA A 184 1.66 -2.03 -15.78
CA ALA A 184 1.79 -1.81 -17.22
C ALA A 184 1.50 -3.06 -18.07
N LYS A 185 1.79 -4.26 -17.56
CA LYS A 185 1.47 -5.53 -18.22
C LYS A 185 0.02 -5.94 -17.95
N TRP A 186 -0.43 -5.82 -16.70
CA TRP A 186 -1.77 -6.18 -16.27
C TRP A 186 -2.86 -5.33 -16.95
N SER A 187 -2.61 -4.03 -17.14
CA SER A 187 -3.57 -3.11 -17.77
C SER A 187 -3.86 -3.48 -19.22
N GLN A 188 -2.91 -4.08 -19.93
CA GLN A 188 -3.08 -4.58 -21.29
C GLN A 188 -3.94 -5.85 -21.33
N SER A 189 -3.84 -6.72 -20.32
CA SER A 189 -4.62 -7.96 -20.27
C SER A 189 -6.08 -7.76 -19.92
N VAL A 190 -6.42 -6.68 -19.20
CA VAL A 190 -7.81 -6.35 -18.79
C VAL A 190 -8.49 -5.31 -19.69
N ALA A 191 -7.79 -4.82 -20.72
CA ALA A 191 -8.33 -3.89 -21.71
C ALA A 191 -8.93 -4.59 -22.94
N ASN A 192 -8.68 -5.90 -23.08
CA ASN A 192 -9.27 -6.78 -24.10
C ASN A 192 -10.46 -7.53 -23.50
#